data_AF-A0A6J2RVI9-F1
#
_entry.id   AF-A0A6J2RVI9-F1
#
_cell.length_a   1.000
_cell.length_b   1.000
_cell.length_c   1.000
_cell.angle_alpha   90.00
_cell.angle_beta   90.00
_cell.angle_gamma   90.00
#
_symmetry.space_group_name_H-M   'P 1'
#
loop_
_entity.id
_entity.type
_entity.pdbx_description
1 polymer ?
#
loop_
_entity_poly.entity_id
_entity_poly.type
_entity_poly.pdbx_seq_one_letter_code
_entity_poly.pdbx_strand_id
1 'polypeptide(L)'
;MHQHRDQGENQPRQTEQRSCKEDTRANMNSLFSRDVQVKSMEQTVKDAEKYLGEICSLLASYTRKTAKLRDKADLLVAQLFDFSSREDPELQIGLKNLAEDLAMVQDYRQAQVVVMQPCSLHQTHMVDVMMSALLLQVERLETRVVAPLKAYGEVVKNKRADLKKFSTDVNRELKEVQKLEKVRLRNPADRQSISQAEVNASKASNNAQRSIRQLEESITDFQKQKLEDIKRIFTDFITVEMLFHAKALEIFAHTCHNLEEMDTGKDLELFNGRIKMSNSLAGRLDTTLTSNSSPLMSRYPTPPLASPKGQSFRSTLVSTTGHRQQRSQYPDTVRRQSRSTLQRQRGVEEEEEEEGEEEDEEEDDDDEGEEIYESETEEGQHSSRQSYAAQYAQMHRWKK
;
A
#
# COMPACT_ATOMS: atom_id res chain seq x y z
N MET A 1 62.56 -69.38 -36.84
CA MET A 1 62.28 -69.28 -35.39
C MET A 1 61.66 -67.91 -35.14
N HIS A 2 60.53 -67.88 -34.43
CA HIS A 2 59.75 -66.73 -33.91
C HIS A 2 59.96 -65.30 -34.45
N GLN A 3 58.85 -64.69 -34.86
CA GLN A 3 58.73 -63.27 -35.14
C GLN A 3 58.79 -62.44 -33.85
N HIS A 4 59.51 -61.32 -33.87
CA HIS A 4 59.32 -60.22 -32.93
C HIS A 4 59.08 -58.94 -33.74
N ARG A 5 57.87 -58.36 -33.64
CA ARG A 5 57.63 -56.92 -33.84
C ARG A 5 56.27 -56.48 -33.30
N ASP A 6 56.28 -55.29 -32.71
CA ASP A 6 55.19 -54.31 -32.68
C ASP A 6 53.82 -54.74 -32.12
N GLN A 7 53.77 -54.98 -30.82
CA GLN A 7 52.57 -54.78 -29.99
C GLN A 7 52.90 -53.84 -28.80
N GLY A 8 53.13 -52.56 -29.08
CA GLY A 8 53.51 -51.56 -28.05
C GLY A 8 52.68 -50.26 -28.07
N GLU A 9 52.50 -49.64 -29.24
CA GLU A 9 52.09 -48.22 -29.29
C GLU A 9 50.58 -47.95 -29.14
N ASN A 10 49.73 -48.97 -29.23
CA ASN A 10 48.27 -48.77 -29.36
C ASN A 10 47.48 -48.81 -28.03
N GLN A 11 48.14 -49.12 -26.91
CA GLN A 11 47.50 -49.07 -25.58
C GLN A 11 47.26 -47.64 -25.05
N PRO A 12 48.27 -46.73 -24.97
CA PRO A 12 48.07 -45.43 -24.32
C PRO A 12 46.97 -44.59 -24.98
N ARG A 13 46.87 -44.62 -26.32
CA ARG A 13 45.81 -43.93 -27.08
C ARG A 13 44.39 -44.39 -26.71
N GLN A 14 44.19 -45.67 -26.40
CA GLN A 14 42.88 -46.16 -25.98
C GLN A 14 42.54 -45.72 -24.54
N THR A 15 43.54 -45.64 -23.66
CA THR A 15 43.35 -45.17 -22.27
C THR A 15 43.09 -43.66 -22.23
N GLU A 16 43.87 -42.85 -22.94
CA GLU A 16 43.65 -41.40 -23.10
C GLU A 16 42.24 -41.12 -23.66
N GLN A 17 41.81 -41.85 -24.70
CA GLN A 17 40.48 -41.68 -25.29
C GLN A 17 39.32 -42.20 -24.42
N ARG A 18 39.56 -43.11 -23.47
CA ARG A 18 38.54 -43.53 -22.48
C ARG A 18 38.37 -42.47 -21.39
N SER A 19 39.48 -42.01 -20.79
CA SER A 19 39.46 -40.93 -19.80
C SER A 19 38.71 -39.71 -20.33
N CYS A 20 39.12 -39.17 -21.49
CA CYS A 20 38.48 -37.99 -22.07
C CYS A 20 36.96 -38.15 -22.31
N LYS A 21 36.45 -39.37 -22.53
CA LYS A 21 35.01 -39.63 -22.69
C LYS A 21 34.29 -39.73 -21.35
N GLU A 22 34.92 -40.30 -20.33
CA GLU A 22 34.40 -40.36 -18.97
C GLU A 22 34.37 -38.97 -18.33
N ASP A 23 35.43 -38.17 -18.50
CA ASP A 23 35.52 -36.76 -18.10
C ASP A 23 34.39 -35.92 -18.73
N THR A 24 34.19 -36.06 -20.06
CA THR A 24 33.14 -35.34 -20.80
C THR A 24 31.74 -35.75 -20.32
N ARG A 25 31.52 -37.04 -20.03
CA ARG A 25 30.25 -37.56 -19.48
C ARG A 25 29.98 -37.07 -18.06
N ALA A 26 30.99 -37.03 -17.20
CA ALA A 26 30.88 -36.51 -15.84
C ALA A 26 30.52 -35.02 -15.84
N ASN A 27 31.16 -34.23 -16.71
CA ASN A 27 30.88 -32.80 -16.86
C ASN A 27 29.45 -32.54 -17.37
N MET A 28 28.99 -33.29 -18.39
CA MET A 28 27.61 -33.26 -18.88
C MET A 28 26.59 -33.57 -17.76
N ASN A 29 26.83 -34.62 -16.97
CA ASN A 29 25.95 -34.96 -15.83
C ASN A 29 25.90 -33.85 -14.76
N SER A 30 27.04 -33.20 -14.48
CA SER A 30 27.11 -32.07 -13.55
C SER A 30 26.27 -30.88 -14.03
N LEU A 31 26.34 -30.54 -15.32
CA LEU A 31 25.52 -29.49 -15.93
C LEU A 31 24.02 -29.78 -15.81
N PHE A 32 23.58 -31.01 -16.09
CA PHE A 32 22.17 -31.41 -15.93
C PHE A 32 21.70 -31.34 -14.46
N SER A 33 22.54 -31.74 -13.50
CA SER A 33 22.19 -31.63 -12.07
C SER A 33 21.99 -30.17 -11.64
N ARG A 34 22.82 -29.26 -12.16
CA ARG A 34 22.78 -27.82 -11.87
C ARG A 34 21.58 -27.14 -12.53
N ASP A 35 21.20 -27.54 -13.74
CA ASP A 35 19.99 -27.05 -14.43
C ASP A 35 18.70 -27.33 -13.63
N VAL A 36 18.54 -28.55 -13.09
CA VAL A 36 17.39 -28.91 -12.23
C VAL A 36 17.37 -28.08 -10.94
N GLN A 37 18.53 -27.91 -10.31
CA GLN A 37 18.68 -27.14 -9.07
C GLN A 37 18.33 -25.65 -9.28
N VAL A 38 18.80 -25.06 -10.38
CA VAL A 38 18.58 -23.64 -10.70
C VAL A 38 17.11 -23.38 -11.03
N LYS A 39 16.43 -24.27 -11.76
CA LYS A 39 14.98 -24.18 -11.99
C LYS A 39 14.17 -24.17 -10.69
N SER A 40 14.63 -24.89 -9.66
CA SER A 40 14.01 -24.82 -8.32
C SER A 40 14.19 -23.44 -7.67
N MET A 41 15.35 -22.79 -7.85
CA MET A 41 15.62 -21.43 -7.36
C MET A 41 14.83 -20.37 -8.13
N GLU A 42 14.78 -20.47 -9.46
CA GLU A 42 13.96 -19.60 -10.34
C GLU A 42 12.48 -19.65 -9.94
N GLN A 43 11.93 -20.86 -9.78
CA GLN A 43 10.55 -21.05 -9.35
C GLN A 43 10.32 -20.51 -7.92
N THR A 44 11.28 -20.69 -7.01
CA THR A 44 11.23 -20.15 -5.64
C THR A 44 11.17 -18.61 -5.59
N VAL A 45 11.90 -17.93 -6.48
CA VAL A 45 11.84 -16.46 -6.60
C VAL A 45 10.55 -16.00 -7.29
N LYS A 46 10.09 -16.72 -8.32
CA LYS A 46 8.85 -16.44 -9.05
C LYS A 46 7.58 -16.63 -8.21
N ASP A 47 7.53 -17.66 -7.37
CA ASP A 47 6.40 -17.85 -6.44
C ASP A 47 6.42 -16.81 -5.32
N ALA A 48 7.61 -16.41 -4.84
CA ALA A 48 7.73 -15.32 -3.88
C ALA A 48 7.25 -13.99 -4.48
N GLU A 49 7.66 -13.65 -5.71
CA GLU A 49 7.15 -12.50 -6.46
C GLU A 49 5.62 -12.50 -6.51
N LYS A 50 5.05 -13.57 -7.08
CA LYS A 50 3.62 -13.64 -7.36
C LYS A 50 2.81 -13.51 -6.08
N TYR A 51 3.06 -14.39 -5.11
CA TYR A 51 2.20 -14.46 -3.93
C TYR A 51 2.42 -13.30 -2.97
N LEU A 52 3.64 -12.75 -2.84
CA LEU A 52 3.84 -11.55 -2.02
C LEU A 52 3.26 -10.30 -2.70
N GLY A 53 3.32 -10.20 -4.03
CA GLY A 53 2.64 -9.14 -4.79
C GLY A 53 1.12 -9.20 -4.66
N GLU A 54 0.52 -10.37 -4.90
CA GLU A 54 -0.94 -10.59 -4.70
C GLU A 54 -1.38 -10.25 -3.28
N ILE A 55 -0.63 -10.68 -2.25
CA ILE A 55 -0.91 -10.39 -0.84
C ILE A 55 -0.72 -8.90 -0.53
N CYS A 56 0.32 -8.24 -1.07
CA CYS A 56 0.58 -6.81 -0.90
C CYS A 56 -0.58 -5.96 -1.45
N SER A 57 -1.02 -6.22 -2.68
CA SER A 57 -2.12 -5.49 -3.31
C SER A 57 -3.45 -5.67 -2.58
N LEU A 58 -3.70 -6.88 -2.05
CA LEU A 58 -4.88 -7.14 -1.22
C LEU A 58 -4.83 -6.39 0.12
N LEU A 59 -3.69 -6.35 0.81
CA LEU A 59 -3.53 -5.67 2.09
C LEU A 59 -3.50 -4.13 1.94
N ALA A 60 -2.97 -3.62 0.84
CA ALA A 60 -3.08 -2.20 0.48
C ALA A 60 -4.55 -1.82 0.17
N SER A 61 -5.27 -2.65 -0.59
CA SER A 61 -6.71 -2.45 -0.87
C SER A 61 -7.55 -2.51 0.41
N TYR A 62 -7.22 -3.43 1.33
CA TYR A 62 -7.83 -3.52 2.65
C TYR A 62 -7.60 -2.25 3.46
N THR A 63 -6.35 -1.79 3.57
CA THR A 63 -5.98 -0.57 4.32
C THR A 63 -6.69 0.67 3.78
N ARG A 64 -6.76 0.84 2.45
CA ARG A 64 -7.53 1.93 1.81
C ARG A 64 -9.04 1.82 2.06
N LYS A 65 -9.61 0.60 2.12
CA LYS A 65 -11.04 0.39 2.44
C LYS A 65 -11.36 0.64 3.91
N THR A 66 -10.44 0.32 4.82
CA THR A 66 -10.54 0.69 6.25
C THR A 66 -10.56 2.22 6.42
N ALA A 67 -9.75 2.96 5.65
CA ALA A 67 -9.85 4.43 5.60
C ALA A 67 -11.21 4.90 5.04
N LYS A 68 -11.66 4.42 3.87
CA LYS A 68 -12.97 4.80 3.28
C LYS A 68 -14.18 4.46 4.19
N LEU A 69 -14.04 3.50 5.11
CA LEU A 69 -15.07 3.21 6.12
C LEU A 69 -15.15 4.27 7.23
N ARG A 70 -14.04 4.97 7.55
CA ARG A 70 -14.05 6.13 8.44
C ARG A 70 -14.91 7.24 7.83
N ASP A 71 -14.64 7.62 6.58
CA ASP A 71 -15.34 8.72 5.88
C ASP A 71 -16.87 8.56 5.87
N LYS A 72 -17.36 7.31 5.70
CA LYS A 72 -18.80 7.00 5.75
C LYS A 72 -19.37 7.01 7.18
N ALA A 73 -18.56 6.68 8.20
CA ALA A 73 -18.95 6.80 9.60
C ALA A 73 -18.94 8.26 10.10
N ASP A 74 -18.02 9.09 9.61
CA ASP A 74 -17.97 10.53 9.91
C ASP A 74 -19.26 11.24 9.43
N LEU A 75 -19.76 10.85 8.25
CA LEU A 75 -21.07 11.29 7.74
C LEU A 75 -22.25 10.81 8.60
N LEU A 76 -22.19 9.60 9.16
CA LEU A 76 -23.22 9.07 10.06
C LEU A 76 -23.21 9.80 11.41
N VAL A 77 -22.04 10.08 11.98
CA VAL A 77 -21.86 10.90 13.18
C VAL A 77 -22.50 12.28 12.99
N ALA A 78 -22.24 12.94 11.86
CA ALA A 78 -22.85 14.23 11.54
C ALA A 78 -24.39 14.16 11.48
N GLN A 79 -24.95 13.13 10.82
CA GLN A 79 -26.41 12.93 10.76
C GLN A 79 -27.04 12.63 12.13
N LEU A 80 -26.36 11.89 13.00
CA LEU A 80 -26.82 11.61 14.37
C LEU A 80 -26.88 12.90 15.21
N PHE A 81 -25.87 13.78 15.13
CA PHE A 81 -25.91 15.10 15.78
C PHE A 81 -27.05 15.99 15.24
N ASP A 82 -27.20 16.06 13.91
CA ASP A 82 -28.24 16.84 13.23
C ASP A 82 -29.68 16.37 13.55
N PHE A 83 -29.85 15.07 13.79
CA PHE A 83 -31.12 14.47 14.20
C PHE A 83 -31.38 14.67 15.69
N SER A 84 -30.41 14.35 16.57
CA SER A 84 -30.51 14.51 18.03
C SER A 84 -30.97 15.90 18.44
N SER A 85 -30.55 16.93 17.71
CA SER A 85 -30.87 18.35 17.96
C SER A 85 -32.34 18.72 17.71
N ARG A 86 -33.17 17.78 17.24
CA ARG A 86 -34.60 17.96 16.93
C ARG A 86 -35.52 17.15 17.85
N GLU A 87 -34.97 16.13 18.51
CA GLU A 87 -35.69 15.19 19.35
C GLU A 87 -35.79 15.64 20.82
N ASP A 88 -36.62 14.95 21.58
CA ASP A 88 -36.83 15.18 23.02
C ASP A 88 -35.61 14.72 23.86
N PRO A 89 -35.50 15.13 25.15
CA PRO A 89 -34.23 15.12 25.87
C PRO A 89 -33.54 13.76 26.03
N GLU A 90 -34.28 12.67 26.25
CA GLU A 90 -33.64 11.36 26.48
C GLU A 90 -33.07 10.81 25.18
N LEU A 91 -33.85 10.84 24.10
CA LEU A 91 -33.40 10.45 22.76
C LEU A 91 -32.30 11.37 22.23
N GLN A 92 -32.36 12.67 22.54
CA GLN A 92 -31.29 13.62 22.22
C GLN A 92 -29.97 13.24 22.92
N ILE A 93 -30.00 12.87 24.20
CA ILE A 93 -28.80 12.45 24.94
C ILE A 93 -28.27 11.11 24.39
N GLY A 94 -29.15 10.12 24.22
CA GLY A 94 -28.76 8.80 23.69
C GLY A 94 -28.10 8.88 22.29
N LEU A 95 -28.67 9.69 21.38
CA LEU A 95 -28.11 9.90 20.04
C LEU A 95 -26.80 10.70 20.04
N LYS A 96 -26.62 11.65 20.95
CA LYS A 96 -25.35 12.39 21.10
C LYS A 96 -24.25 11.49 21.63
N ASN A 97 -24.51 10.73 22.70
CA ASN A 97 -23.56 9.77 23.25
C ASN A 97 -23.15 8.73 22.19
N LEU A 98 -24.11 8.23 21.40
CA LEU A 98 -23.84 7.34 20.25
C LEU A 98 -22.97 7.99 19.17
N ALA A 99 -23.19 9.26 18.84
CA ALA A 99 -22.39 9.99 17.87
C ALA A 99 -20.96 10.24 18.38
N GLU A 100 -20.79 10.60 19.65
CA GLU A 100 -19.51 10.85 20.31
C GLU A 100 -18.68 9.56 20.45
N ASP A 101 -19.29 8.46 20.93
CA ASP A 101 -18.63 7.15 21.01
C ASP A 101 -18.25 6.61 19.62
N LEU A 102 -19.12 6.77 18.60
CA LEU A 102 -18.83 6.35 17.22
C LEU A 102 -17.70 7.19 16.59
N ALA A 103 -17.63 8.48 16.86
CA ALA A 103 -16.54 9.36 16.46
C ALA A 103 -15.22 8.92 17.12
N MET A 104 -15.23 8.64 18.43
CA MET A 104 -14.07 8.13 19.15
C MET A 104 -13.54 6.80 18.57
N VAL A 105 -14.42 5.89 18.12
CA VAL A 105 -14.00 4.66 17.41
C VAL A 105 -13.36 4.97 16.04
N GLN A 106 -13.79 6.03 15.35
CA GLN A 106 -13.22 6.48 14.07
C GLN A 106 -11.87 7.17 14.25
N ASP A 107 -11.73 8.00 15.29
CA ASP A 107 -10.43 8.58 15.68
C ASP A 107 -9.43 7.47 16.03
N TYR A 108 -9.83 6.47 16.82
CA TYR A 108 -8.98 5.31 17.16
C TYR A 108 -8.59 4.42 15.97
N ARG A 109 -9.18 4.60 14.79
CA ARG A 109 -8.72 3.97 13.54
C ARG A 109 -7.57 4.75 12.88
N GLN A 110 -7.43 6.05 13.17
CA GLN A 110 -6.66 7.00 12.36
C GLN A 110 -5.67 7.91 13.13
N ALA A 111 -5.82 8.07 14.44
CA ALA A 111 -5.25 9.16 15.22
C ALA A 111 -3.71 9.27 15.15
N GLN A 112 -3.22 10.27 14.42
CA GLN A 112 -1.80 10.61 14.38
C GLN A 112 -1.25 10.98 15.77
N VAL A 113 0.04 10.71 15.93
CA VAL A 113 0.73 10.62 17.23
C VAL A 113 0.55 11.88 18.10
N VAL A 114 -0.31 11.81 19.11
CA VAL A 114 -0.26 12.70 20.27
C VAL A 114 0.87 12.24 21.17
N VAL A 115 2.02 12.92 21.10
CA VAL A 115 3.20 12.61 21.94
C VAL A 115 2.92 13.02 23.39
N MET A 116 2.22 12.17 24.14
CA MET A 116 2.16 12.28 25.59
C MET A 116 3.51 11.87 26.18
N GLN A 117 4.19 12.81 26.83
CA GLN A 117 5.48 12.54 27.46
C GLN A 117 5.35 11.46 28.54
N PRO A 118 6.29 10.51 28.66
CA PRO A 118 6.19 9.42 29.62
C PRO A 118 6.36 9.95 31.05
N CYS A 119 5.27 10.00 31.81
CA CYS A 119 5.32 10.13 33.26
C CYS A 119 6.06 8.91 33.85
N SER A 120 7.21 9.14 34.45
CA SER A 120 7.93 8.10 35.18
C SER A 120 7.23 7.79 36.49
N LEU A 121 6.85 6.52 36.71
CA LEU A 121 6.97 5.81 38.00
C LEU A 121 6.50 4.33 37.88
N HIS A 122 7.36 3.40 38.31
CA HIS A 122 7.05 2.01 38.75
C HIS A 122 6.34 1.00 37.82
N GLN A 123 7.16 0.16 37.17
CA GLN A 123 7.04 -1.32 37.13
C GLN A 123 5.78 -2.00 36.51
N THR A 124 4.82 -1.30 35.91
CA THR A 124 3.76 -1.88 35.04
C THR A 124 4.06 -1.76 33.53
N HIS A 125 5.23 -1.19 33.21
CA HIS A 125 5.63 -0.64 31.91
C HIS A 125 5.32 -1.43 30.63
N MET A 126 5.25 -2.76 30.59
CA MET A 126 4.96 -3.44 29.31
C MET A 126 3.54 -3.16 28.80
N VAL A 127 2.55 -3.11 29.69
CA VAL A 127 1.16 -2.87 29.29
C VAL A 127 0.95 -1.37 29.04
N ASP A 128 1.51 -0.52 29.90
CA ASP A 128 1.36 0.94 29.78
C ASP A 128 2.13 1.52 28.59
N VAL A 129 3.29 0.97 28.21
CA VAL A 129 4.00 1.42 26.99
C VAL A 129 3.29 0.94 25.72
N MET A 130 2.63 -0.21 25.75
CA MET A 130 1.72 -0.61 24.67
C MET A 130 0.48 0.31 24.60
N MET A 131 -0.02 0.78 25.75
CA MET A 131 -1.14 1.73 25.81
C MET A 131 -0.73 3.18 25.48
N SER A 132 0.51 3.59 25.71
CA SER A 132 1.00 4.91 25.26
C SER A 132 1.20 5.01 23.74
N ALA A 133 0.92 3.93 23.00
CA ALA A 133 0.93 3.87 21.53
C ALA A 133 -0.48 3.75 20.91
N LEU A 134 -1.52 4.17 21.65
CA LEU A 134 -2.87 4.43 21.12
C LEU A 134 -2.82 5.56 20.06
N LEU A 135 -3.46 5.46 18.90
CA LEU A 135 -3.98 4.26 18.24
C LEU A 135 -4.08 4.53 16.72
N LEU A 136 -3.37 3.72 15.93
CA LEU A 136 -3.17 3.94 14.49
C LEU A 136 -3.46 2.66 13.70
N GLN A 137 -4.72 2.33 13.42
CA GLN A 137 -5.04 1.13 12.63
C GLN A 137 -4.50 1.28 11.20
N VAL A 138 -4.92 2.32 10.47
CA VAL A 138 -4.58 2.53 9.05
C VAL A 138 -3.06 2.70 8.85
N GLU A 139 -2.42 3.58 9.62
CA GLU A 139 -0.98 3.86 9.46
C GLU A 139 -0.10 2.68 9.88
N ARG A 140 -0.48 1.88 10.88
CA ARG A 140 0.29 0.68 11.29
C ARG A 140 0.08 -0.49 10.33
N LEU A 141 -1.08 -0.60 9.68
CA LEU A 141 -1.24 -1.52 8.55
C LEU A 141 -0.31 -1.11 7.40
N GLU A 142 -0.31 0.17 7.00
CA GLU A 142 0.56 0.61 5.90
C GLU A 142 2.05 0.44 6.24
N THR A 143 2.52 0.92 7.39
CA THR A 143 3.94 0.91 7.77
C THR A 143 4.47 -0.46 8.21
N ARG A 144 3.66 -1.32 8.85
CA ARG A 144 4.12 -2.62 9.41
C ARG A 144 3.71 -3.82 8.58
N VAL A 145 2.74 -3.68 7.68
CA VAL A 145 2.20 -4.78 6.88
C VAL A 145 2.41 -4.52 5.38
N VAL A 146 1.95 -3.39 4.85
CA VAL A 146 2.01 -3.12 3.40
C VAL A 146 3.42 -2.76 2.94
N ALA A 147 4.08 -1.78 3.57
CA ALA A 147 5.42 -1.33 3.16
C ALA A 147 6.50 -2.44 3.20
N PRO A 148 6.54 -3.33 4.22
CA PRO A 148 7.44 -4.49 4.21
C PRO A 148 7.15 -5.49 3.08
N LEU A 149 5.88 -5.64 2.66
CA LEU A 149 5.52 -6.45 1.49
C LEU A 149 5.89 -5.76 0.17
N LYS A 150 5.69 -4.44 0.06
CA LYS A 150 6.10 -3.63 -1.12
C LYS A 150 7.62 -3.74 -1.34
N ALA A 151 8.41 -3.69 -0.26
CA ALA A 151 9.86 -3.83 -0.32
C ALA A 151 10.35 -5.18 -0.93
N TYR A 152 9.53 -6.24 -0.87
CA TYR A 152 9.89 -7.52 -1.50
C TYR A 152 10.00 -7.45 -3.03
N GLY A 153 9.39 -6.46 -3.69
CA GLY A 153 9.53 -6.25 -5.14
C GLY A 153 10.99 -6.05 -5.56
N GLU A 154 11.71 -5.16 -4.88
CA GLU A 154 13.12 -4.89 -5.14
C GLU A 154 14.02 -6.06 -4.72
N VAL A 155 13.72 -6.74 -3.60
CA VAL A 155 14.43 -7.97 -3.19
C VAL A 155 14.34 -9.05 -4.28
N VAL A 156 13.14 -9.26 -4.83
CA VAL A 156 12.88 -10.22 -5.93
C VAL A 156 13.58 -9.80 -7.23
N LYS A 157 13.53 -8.52 -7.59
CA LYS A 157 14.24 -7.95 -8.77
C LYS A 157 15.75 -8.23 -8.70
N ASN A 158 16.36 -8.07 -7.53
CA ASN A 158 17.77 -8.40 -7.30
C ASN A 158 18.06 -9.90 -7.40
N LYS A 159 17.25 -10.78 -6.80
CA LYS A 159 17.46 -12.24 -6.94
C LYS A 159 17.25 -12.75 -8.38
N ARG A 160 16.43 -12.06 -9.19
CA ARG A 160 16.36 -12.30 -10.65
C ARG A 160 17.63 -11.85 -11.38
N ALA A 161 18.28 -10.77 -10.96
CA ALA A 161 19.56 -10.35 -11.53
C ALA A 161 20.67 -11.37 -11.22
N ASP A 162 20.75 -11.88 -9.99
CA ASP A 162 21.62 -13.00 -9.60
C ASP A 162 21.41 -14.24 -10.51
N LEU A 163 20.15 -14.65 -10.70
CA LEU A 163 19.79 -15.79 -11.56
C LEU A 163 20.16 -15.56 -13.04
N LYS A 164 19.87 -14.38 -13.60
CA LYS A 164 20.26 -14.01 -14.97
C LYS A 164 21.78 -14.05 -15.14
N LYS A 165 22.53 -13.44 -14.21
CA LYS A 165 24.00 -13.43 -14.19
C LYS A 165 24.56 -14.85 -14.17
N PHE A 166 24.07 -15.69 -13.25
CA PHE A 166 24.45 -17.10 -13.17
C PHE A 166 24.16 -17.86 -14.48
N SER A 167 23.01 -17.63 -15.11
CA SER A 167 22.67 -18.23 -16.40
C SER A 167 23.67 -17.85 -17.50
N THR A 168 24.21 -16.61 -17.51
CA THR A 168 25.28 -16.24 -18.46
C THR A 168 26.59 -16.99 -18.20
N ASP A 169 26.94 -17.26 -16.93
CA ASP A 169 28.13 -18.05 -16.57
C ASP A 169 28.01 -19.51 -17.05
N VAL A 170 26.85 -20.15 -16.86
CA VAL A 170 26.58 -21.52 -17.38
C VAL A 170 26.57 -21.56 -18.90
N ASN A 171 25.95 -20.58 -19.55
CA ASN A 171 25.96 -20.48 -21.00
C ASN A 171 27.38 -20.28 -21.57
N ARG A 172 28.28 -19.63 -20.83
CA ARG A 172 29.70 -19.52 -21.18
C ARG A 172 30.46 -20.83 -20.95
N GLU A 173 30.22 -21.51 -19.82
CA GLU A 173 30.75 -22.85 -19.52
C GLU A 173 30.40 -23.86 -20.63
N LEU A 174 29.12 -23.94 -21.00
CA LEU A 174 28.63 -24.81 -22.07
C LEU A 174 29.30 -24.50 -23.43
N LYS A 175 29.48 -23.21 -23.77
CA LYS A 175 30.14 -22.79 -25.02
C LYS A 175 31.62 -23.19 -25.06
N GLU A 176 32.37 -23.02 -23.97
CA GLU A 176 33.78 -23.43 -23.95
C GLU A 176 33.96 -24.96 -23.93
N VAL A 177 33.08 -25.71 -23.24
CA VAL A 177 33.08 -27.18 -23.27
C VAL A 177 32.79 -27.69 -24.69
N GLN A 178 31.80 -27.13 -25.39
CA GLN A 178 31.52 -27.49 -26.79
C GLN A 178 32.64 -27.10 -27.75
N LYS A 179 33.36 -25.99 -27.51
CA LYS A 179 34.55 -25.62 -28.30
C LYS A 179 35.66 -26.66 -28.12
N LEU A 180 35.95 -27.05 -26.88
CA LEU A 180 36.95 -28.06 -26.55
C LEU A 180 36.66 -29.40 -27.25
N GLU A 181 35.42 -29.89 -27.19
CA GLU A 181 35.02 -31.11 -27.89
C GLU A 181 35.22 -31.00 -29.41
N LYS A 182 34.81 -29.88 -30.03
CA LYS A 182 35.00 -29.63 -31.47
C LYS A 182 36.48 -29.58 -31.87
N VAL A 183 37.36 -29.00 -31.05
CA VAL A 183 38.82 -28.99 -31.32
C VAL A 183 39.41 -30.40 -31.19
N ARG A 184 39.10 -31.12 -30.10
CA ARG A 184 39.53 -32.52 -29.88
C ARG A 184 39.10 -33.45 -31.02
N LEU A 185 37.90 -33.27 -31.57
CA LEU A 185 37.40 -34.05 -32.71
C LEU A 185 38.03 -33.63 -34.05
N ARG A 186 38.31 -32.34 -34.26
CA ARG A 186 38.81 -31.82 -35.55
C ARG A 186 40.29 -32.15 -35.80
N ASN A 187 41.14 -32.06 -34.77
CA ASN A 187 42.56 -32.43 -34.91
C ASN A 187 43.13 -32.99 -33.59
N PRO A 188 43.02 -34.32 -33.35
CA PRO A 188 43.54 -34.96 -32.14
C PRO A 188 45.05 -34.85 -31.92
N ALA A 189 45.83 -34.43 -32.93
CA ALA A 189 47.28 -34.25 -32.83
C ALA A 189 47.68 -32.84 -32.37
N ASP A 190 46.78 -31.85 -32.46
CA ASP A 190 47.02 -30.46 -32.07
C ASP A 190 46.90 -30.28 -30.55
N ARG A 191 47.90 -30.80 -29.82
CA ARG A 191 47.96 -30.72 -28.36
C ARG A 191 47.98 -29.26 -27.86
N GLN A 192 48.53 -28.32 -28.62
CA GLN A 192 48.58 -26.90 -28.22
C GLN A 192 47.18 -26.26 -28.25
N SER A 193 46.42 -26.43 -29.33
CA SER A 193 45.05 -25.93 -29.45
C SER A 193 44.10 -26.62 -28.47
N ILE A 194 44.25 -27.94 -28.29
CA ILE A 194 43.50 -28.71 -27.29
C ILE A 194 43.75 -28.17 -25.88
N SER A 195 45.01 -28.06 -25.42
CA SER A 195 45.29 -27.59 -24.07
C SER A 195 44.90 -26.13 -23.83
N GLN A 196 44.94 -25.27 -24.84
CA GLN A 196 44.40 -23.90 -24.72
C GLN A 196 42.88 -23.89 -24.55
N ALA A 197 42.16 -24.77 -25.24
CA ALA A 197 40.71 -24.94 -25.05
C ALA A 197 40.36 -25.60 -23.69
N GLU A 198 41.20 -26.50 -23.18
CA GLU A 198 41.06 -27.11 -21.85
C GLU A 198 41.18 -26.08 -20.74
N VAL A 199 42.16 -25.18 -20.81
CA VAL A 199 42.31 -24.05 -19.87
C VAL A 199 41.09 -23.13 -19.91
N ASN A 200 40.56 -22.82 -21.10
CA ASN A 200 39.39 -21.95 -21.25
C ASN A 200 38.11 -22.59 -20.68
N ALA A 201 37.85 -23.86 -21.00
CA ALA A 201 36.72 -24.61 -20.45
C ALA A 201 36.82 -24.78 -18.93
N SER A 202 38.02 -25.11 -18.43
CA SER A 202 38.28 -25.20 -16.99
C SER A 202 38.06 -23.86 -16.27
N LYS A 203 38.53 -22.74 -16.82
CA LYS A 203 38.29 -21.39 -16.27
C LYS A 203 36.80 -21.04 -16.25
N ALA A 204 36.07 -21.36 -17.33
CA ALA A 204 34.64 -21.11 -17.41
C ALA A 204 33.86 -21.94 -16.38
N SER A 205 34.18 -23.23 -16.24
CA SER A 205 33.54 -24.13 -15.27
C SER A 205 33.85 -23.75 -13.81
N ASN A 206 35.11 -23.48 -13.47
CA ASN A 206 35.50 -23.01 -12.13
C ASN A 206 34.77 -21.70 -11.74
N ASN A 207 34.52 -20.80 -12.69
CA ASN A 207 33.72 -19.61 -12.44
C ASN A 207 32.25 -19.96 -12.18
N ALA A 208 31.62 -20.76 -13.05
CA ALA A 208 30.21 -21.12 -12.89
C ALA A 208 29.95 -22.01 -11.65
N GLN A 209 30.92 -22.82 -11.22
CA GLN A 209 30.90 -23.54 -9.93
C GLN A 209 31.04 -22.61 -8.71
N ARG A 210 31.71 -21.46 -8.84
CA ARG A 210 31.72 -20.43 -7.79
C ARG A 210 30.38 -19.70 -7.74
N SER A 211 29.88 -19.29 -8.92
CA SER A 211 28.62 -18.55 -9.05
C SER A 211 27.42 -19.36 -8.56
N ILE A 212 27.38 -20.69 -8.76
CA ILE A 212 26.25 -21.49 -8.21
C ILE A 212 26.26 -21.52 -6.68
N ARG A 213 27.43 -21.63 -6.02
CA ARG A 213 27.50 -21.63 -4.54
C ARG A 213 27.08 -20.29 -3.94
N GLN A 214 27.47 -19.19 -4.59
CA GLN A 214 27.04 -17.85 -4.19
C GLN A 214 25.52 -17.66 -4.41
N LEU A 215 24.96 -18.24 -5.47
CA LEU A 215 23.51 -18.27 -5.71
C LEU A 215 22.76 -19.16 -4.70
N GLU A 216 23.29 -20.34 -4.37
CA GLU A 216 22.76 -21.25 -3.34
C GLU A 216 22.61 -20.53 -2.00
N GLU A 217 23.66 -19.84 -1.56
CA GLU A 217 23.69 -19.03 -0.34
C GLU A 217 22.70 -17.85 -0.43
N SER A 218 22.78 -17.06 -1.51
CA SER A 218 21.90 -15.90 -1.80
C SER A 218 20.40 -16.24 -1.80
N ILE A 219 20.03 -17.42 -2.32
CA ILE A 219 18.64 -17.91 -2.36
C ILE A 219 18.23 -18.55 -1.03
N THR A 220 19.15 -19.25 -0.35
CA THR A 220 18.90 -19.84 0.98
C THR A 220 18.59 -18.76 2.01
N ASP A 221 19.38 -17.68 2.04
CA ASP A 221 19.15 -16.56 2.96
C ASP A 221 17.90 -15.76 2.59
N PHE A 222 17.60 -15.60 1.30
CA PHE A 222 16.31 -15.09 0.85
C PHE A 222 15.12 -15.93 1.38
N GLN A 223 15.23 -17.26 1.43
CA GLN A 223 14.17 -18.09 2.03
C GLN A 223 14.07 -17.94 3.56
N LYS A 224 15.20 -17.86 4.28
CA LYS A 224 15.19 -17.59 5.73
C LYS A 224 14.51 -16.25 6.03
N GLN A 225 14.93 -15.20 5.34
CA GLN A 225 14.39 -13.85 5.48
C GLN A 225 12.88 -13.82 5.19
N LYS A 226 12.45 -14.42 4.06
CA LYS A 226 11.03 -14.53 3.69
C LYS A 226 10.17 -15.22 4.75
N LEU A 227 10.68 -16.27 5.40
CA LEU A 227 9.92 -16.99 6.43
C LEU A 227 9.72 -16.16 7.70
N GLU A 228 10.78 -15.50 8.20
CA GLU A 228 10.69 -14.66 9.40
C GLU A 228 9.96 -13.32 9.13
N ASP A 229 10.08 -12.75 7.93
CA ASP A 229 9.33 -11.56 7.53
C ASP A 229 7.82 -11.85 7.39
N ILE A 230 7.41 -12.91 6.68
CA ILE A 230 6.00 -13.34 6.60
C ILE A 230 5.41 -13.52 8.01
N LYS A 231 6.14 -14.22 8.88
CA LYS A 231 5.77 -14.45 10.28
C LYS A 231 5.61 -13.14 11.07
N ARG A 232 6.53 -12.19 10.94
CA ARG A 232 6.43 -10.86 11.56
C ARG A 232 5.24 -10.06 11.01
N ILE A 233 5.13 -9.95 9.69
CA ILE A 233 4.10 -9.17 8.97
C ILE A 233 2.69 -9.63 9.36
N PHE A 234 2.41 -10.93 9.37
CA PHE A 234 1.10 -11.43 9.79
C PHE A 234 0.86 -11.39 11.30
N THR A 235 1.90 -11.51 12.13
CA THR A 235 1.79 -11.25 13.59
C THR A 235 1.44 -9.79 13.84
N ASP A 236 2.05 -8.87 13.10
CA ASP A 236 1.82 -7.43 13.22
C ASP A 236 0.42 -7.04 12.72
N PHE A 237 -0.04 -7.61 11.60
CA PHE A 237 -1.42 -7.47 11.12
C PHE A 237 -2.44 -7.89 12.20
N ILE A 238 -2.31 -9.12 12.73
CA ILE A 238 -3.21 -9.64 13.77
C ILE A 238 -3.16 -8.76 15.02
N THR A 239 -1.98 -8.28 15.42
CA THR A 239 -1.81 -7.43 16.61
C THR A 239 -2.46 -6.06 16.42
N VAL A 240 -2.36 -5.45 15.23
CA VAL A 240 -3.02 -4.16 14.93
C VAL A 240 -4.54 -4.31 14.96
N GLU A 241 -5.08 -5.33 14.29
CA GLU A 241 -6.53 -5.59 14.26
C GLU A 241 -7.09 -5.94 15.65
N MET A 242 -6.39 -6.77 16.43
CA MET A 242 -6.82 -7.11 17.80
C MET A 242 -6.87 -5.89 18.72
N LEU A 243 -5.89 -4.98 18.63
CA LEU A 243 -5.87 -3.76 19.45
C LEU A 243 -7.01 -2.81 19.07
N PHE A 244 -7.27 -2.61 17.77
CA PHE A 244 -8.41 -1.81 17.32
C PHE A 244 -9.75 -2.43 17.77
N HIS A 245 -9.97 -3.72 17.50
CA HIS A 245 -11.22 -4.40 17.85
C HIS A 245 -11.47 -4.49 19.35
N ALA A 246 -10.43 -4.64 20.18
CA ALA A 246 -10.57 -4.60 21.64
C ALA A 246 -11.07 -3.23 22.12
N LYS A 247 -10.50 -2.13 21.60
CA LYS A 247 -10.94 -0.77 21.98
C LYS A 247 -12.32 -0.42 21.43
N ALA A 248 -12.64 -0.82 20.21
CA ALA A 248 -13.97 -0.66 19.64
C ALA A 248 -15.04 -1.44 20.44
N LEU A 249 -14.73 -2.65 20.91
CA LEU A 249 -15.62 -3.44 21.77
C LEU A 249 -15.85 -2.79 23.14
N GLU A 250 -14.80 -2.24 23.77
CA GLU A 250 -14.88 -1.50 25.03
C GLU A 250 -15.87 -0.32 24.91
N ILE A 251 -15.74 0.47 23.84
CA ILE A 251 -16.57 1.66 23.60
C ILE A 251 -18.00 1.25 23.27
N PHE A 252 -18.21 0.36 22.29
CA PHE A 252 -19.58 -0.03 21.91
C PHE A 252 -20.33 -0.74 23.05
N ALA A 253 -19.66 -1.43 23.97
CA ALA A 253 -20.30 -1.98 25.16
C ALA A 253 -20.83 -0.88 26.10
N HIS A 254 -20.08 0.21 26.28
CA HIS A 254 -20.53 1.42 27.00
C HIS A 254 -21.69 2.10 26.28
N THR A 255 -21.61 2.28 24.95
CA THR A 255 -22.68 2.91 24.16
C THR A 255 -23.98 2.11 24.21
N CYS A 256 -23.92 0.77 24.13
CA CYS A 256 -25.09 -0.08 24.27
C CYS A 256 -25.77 0.09 25.64
N HIS A 257 -25.00 0.11 26.73
CA HIS A 257 -25.54 0.31 28.07
C HIS A 257 -26.26 1.67 28.20
N ASN A 258 -25.65 2.75 27.67
CA ASN A 258 -26.26 4.09 27.67
C ASN A 258 -27.58 4.16 26.86
N LEU A 259 -27.73 3.34 25.82
CA LEU A 259 -28.97 3.24 25.04
C LEU A 259 -30.01 2.32 25.70
N GLU A 260 -29.60 1.35 26.51
CA GLU A 260 -30.49 0.50 27.32
C GLU A 260 -31.08 1.24 28.54
N GLU A 261 -30.36 2.22 29.11
CA GLU A 261 -30.84 3.04 30.25
C GLU A 261 -31.75 4.24 29.86
N MET A 262 -31.91 4.50 28.55
CA MET A 262 -32.66 5.66 28.02
C MET A 262 -34.17 5.57 28.27
N ASP A 263 -34.76 6.51 29.01
CA ASP A 263 -36.17 6.47 29.39
C ASP A 263 -37.09 7.05 28.31
N THR A 264 -37.41 6.20 27.33
CA THR A 264 -38.41 6.48 26.28
C THR A 264 -39.79 6.90 26.80
N GLY A 265 -40.11 6.66 28.08
CA GLY A 265 -41.36 7.08 28.71
C GLY A 265 -41.44 8.60 28.89
N LYS A 266 -40.37 9.25 29.36
CA LYS A 266 -40.33 10.71 29.60
C LYS A 266 -40.55 11.49 28.30
N ASP A 267 -39.84 11.11 27.23
CA ASP A 267 -39.97 11.74 25.91
C ASP A 267 -41.39 11.54 25.34
N LEU A 268 -41.96 10.34 25.52
CA LEU A 268 -43.35 10.08 25.12
C LEU A 268 -44.36 10.91 25.95
N GLU A 269 -44.11 11.18 27.24
CA GLU A 269 -44.92 12.09 28.06
C GLU A 269 -44.80 13.55 27.59
N LEU A 270 -43.59 14.03 27.28
CA LEU A 270 -43.34 15.36 26.73
C LEU A 270 -44.04 15.56 25.37
N PHE A 271 -43.89 14.60 24.46
CA PHE A 271 -44.60 14.55 23.18
C PHE A 271 -46.12 14.58 23.35
N ASN A 272 -46.66 13.75 24.24
CA ASN A 272 -48.08 13.74 24.60
C ASN A 272 -48.55 15.09 25.15
N GLY A 273 -47.73 15.76 25.98
CA GLY A 273 -47.99 17.10 26.50
C GLY A 273 -48.13 18.15 25.39
N ARG A 274 -47.20 18.16 24.43
CA ARG A 274 -47.20 19.08 23.27
C ARG A 274 -48.46 18.90 22.40
N ILE A 275 -48.87 17.65 22.13
CA ILE A 275 -50.12 17.37 21.40
C ILE A 275 -51.36 17.82 22.20
N LYS A 276 -51.47 17.42 23.46
CA LYS A 276 -52.69 17.69 24.28
C LYS A 276 -52.89 19.18 24.56
N MET A 277 -51.81 19.94 24.78
CA MET A 277 -51.88 21.40 24.93
C MET A 277 -52.36 22.10 23.65
N SER A 278 -51.93 21.63 22.47
CA SER A 278 -52.36 22.19 21.18
C SER A 278 -53.89 22.08 21.00
N ASN A 279 -54.48 20.94 21.37
CA ASN A 279 -55.93 20.75 21.34
C ASN A 279 -56.68 21.64 22.36
N SER A 280 -56.09 21.85 23.54
CA SER A 280 -56.70 22.69 24.60
C SER A 280 -56.75 24.18 24.21
N LEU A 281 -55.80 24.64 23.38
CA LEU A 281 -55.84 26.00 22.82
C LEU A 281 -56.85 26.11 21.67
N ALA A 282 -56.93 25.10 20.79
CA ALA A 282 -57.89 25.07 19.67
C ALA A 282 -59.35 25.11 20.14
N GLY A 283 -59.69 24.38 21.20
CA GLY A 283 -61.05 24.37 21.77
C GLY A 283 -61.50 25.69 22.42
N ARG A 284 -60.62 26.70 22.55
CA ARG A 284 -60.93 27.97 23.23
C ARG A 284 -61.31 29.13 22.31
N LEU A 285 -61.58 28.85 21.03
CA LEU A 285 -62.06 29.84 20.04
C LEU A 285 -63.54 29.66 19.63
N ASP A 286 -64.18 28.54 19.99
CA ASP A 286 -65.51 28.16 19.46
C ASP A 286 -66.62 28.20 20.52
N THR A 287 -66.56 29.16 21.45
CA THR A 287 -67.57 29.34 22.51
C THR A 287 -67.88 30.83 22.77
N THR A 288 -69.19 31.16 22.80
CA THR A 288 -69.78 32.47 23.16
C THR A 288 -69.43 33.69 22.29
N LEU A 289 -70.10 33.78 21.13
CA LEU A 289 -70.48 35.08 20.53
C LEU A 289 -71.80 35.58 21.15
N THR A 290 -71.73 36.33 22.25
CA THR A 290 -72.90 37.00 22.87
C THR A 290 -72.56 38.36 23.49
N SER A 291 -72.41 39.35 22.62
CA SER A 291 -72.68 40.81 22.80
C SER A 291 -72.58 41.48 24.19
N ASN A 292 -71.74 42.53 24.23
CA ASN A 292 -71.84 43.75 25.06
C ASN A 292 -71.53 43.59 26.58
N SER A 293 -70.60 44.33 27.17
CA SER A 293 -70.39 45.78 27.01
C SER A 293 -69.01 46.26 27.52
N SER A 294 -68.67 47.54 27.33
CA SER A 294 -67.46 48.19 27.87
C SER A 294 -67.79 49.62 28.34
N PRO A 295 -67.01 50.18 29.27
CA PRO A 295 -66.19 51.35 28.87
C PRO A 295 -64.82 51.50 29.59
N LEU A 296 -63.88 52.18 28.89
CA LEU A 296 -62.81 53.12 29.34
C LEU A 296 -61.99 52.89 30.65
N MET A 297 -60.70 53.24 30.76
CA MET A 297 -59.59 53.50 29.79
C MET A 297 -58.25 53.77 30.55
N SER A 298 -57.11 53.72 29.85
CA SER A 298 -55.75 54.18 30.25
C SER A 298 -54.96 53.27 31.21
N ARG A 299 -53.69 52.87 30.95
CA ARG A 299 -52.58 53.58 30.25
C ARG A 299 -51.74 52.70 29.28
N TYR A 300 -50.98 53.39 28.43
CA TYR A 300 -49.98 52.94 27.42
C TYR A 300 -48.58 52.59 28.03
N PRO A 301 -47.55 52.16 27.25
CA PRO A 301 -47.50 51.65 25.86
C PRO A 301 -46.69 50.33 25.67
N THR A 302 -46.75 49.73 24.47
CA THR A 302 -45.78 48.75 23.95
C THR A 302 -44.78 49.36 22.95
N PRO A 303 -43.55 48.81 22.82
CA PRO A 303 -42.74 48.87 21.60
C PRO A 303 -42.97 47.63 20.70
N PRO A 304 -42.79 47.72 19.37
CA PRO A 304 -43.18 46.66 18.42
C PRO A 304 -42.06 45.70 18.01
N LEU A 305 -42.46 44.56 17.42
CA LEU A 305 -41.60 43.58 16.76
C LEU A 305 -41.55 43.83 15.24
N ALA A 306 -40.40 43.64 14.59
CA ALA A 306 -40.28 43.64 13.13
C ALA A 306 -39.11 42.75 12.65
N SER A 307 -39.30 42.02 11.54
CA SER A 307 -38.41 40.95 11.08
C SER A 307 -37.17 41.41 10.28
N PRO A 308 -36.05 40.67 10.34
CA PRO A 308 -34.92 40.87 9.43
C PRO A 308 -35.01 40.01 8.15
N LYS A 309 -34.74 40.61 7.00
CA LYS A 309 -34.23 39.97 5.75
C LYS A 309 -33.37 40.99 5.01
N GLY A 310 -32.28 40.56 4.36
CA GLY A 310 -31.50 41.42 3.45
C GLY A 310 -30.07 41.78 3.88
N GLN A 311 -29.24 40.75 4.11
CA GLN A 311 -27.79 40.66 3.82
C GLN A 311 -26.85 41.90 3.85
N SER A 312 -25.69 41.65 4.47
CA SER A 312 -24.37 42.21 4.13
C SER A 312 -24.04 43.65 4.51
N PHE A 313 -23.24 43.79 5.57
CA PHE A 313 -22.16 44.78 5.59
C PHE A 313 -20.81 44.11 5.85
N ARG A 314 -19.81 44.52 5.07
CA ARG A 314 -18.46 43.97 5.02
C ARG A 314 -17.59 44.57 6.12
N SER A 315 -16.81 43.76 6.82
CA SER A 315 -15.83 44.26 7.80
C SER A 315 -14.84 45.23 7.14
N THR A 316 -14.50 46.30 7.86
CA THR A 316 -13.44 47.24 7.49
C THR A 316 -12.47 47.36 8.65
N LEU A 317 -11.34 46.68 8.57
CA LEU A 317 -10.20 46.91 9.46
C LEU A 317 -9.50 48.22 9.10
N VAL A 318 -8.87 48.84 10.08
CA VAL A 318 -8.06 50.04 9.91
C VAL A 318 -6.72 49.68 9.27
N SER A 319 -6.40 50.35 8.16
CA SER A 319 -5.03 50.55 7.68
C SER A 319 -4.83 52.03 7.39
N THR A 320 -3.64 52.55 7.69
CA THR A 320 -3.37 53.99 7.76
C THR A 320 -3.13 54.62 6.38
N THR A 321 -3.39 55.93 6.32
CA THR A 321 -3.04 56.80 5.19
C THR A 321 -1.51 56.97 5.05
N GLY A 322 -0.98 57.21 3.86
CA GLY A 322 -1.63 57.29 2.54
C GLY A 322 -0.82 58.15 1.56
N HIS A 323 -1.49 58.64 0.49
CA HIS A 323 -1.00 59.65 -0.46
C HIS A 323 0.18 59.23 -1.39
N ARG A 324 0.27 59.63 -2.67
CA ARG A 324 -0.54 60.58 -3.48
C ARG A 324 -0.27 60.44 -5.00
N GLN A 325 -1.33 60.32 -5.81
CA GLN A 325 -1.42 60.65 -7.27
C GLN A 325 -0.52 59.82 -8.23
N GLN A 326 -0.78 59.63 -9.54
CA GLN A 326 -1.94 59.89 -10.41
C GLN A 326 -1.84 59.00 -11.70
N ARG A 327 -2.99 58.69 -12.35
CA ARG A 327 -3.26 58.77 -13.83
C ARG A 327 -2.17 58.26 -14.82
N SER A 328 -2.41 57.42 -15.85
CA SER A 328 -3.59 56.69 -16.39
C SER A 328 -3.15 55.87 -17.64
N GLN A 329 -3.96 54.89 -18.07
CA GLN A 329 -4.03 54.29 -19.42
C GLN A 329 -2.84 53.46 -19.98
N TYR A 330 -3.15 52.17 -20.20
CA TYR A 330 -2.63 51.29 -21.27
C TYR A 330 -3.00 51.85 -22.68
N PRO A 331 -2.27 51.50 -23.77
CA PRO A 331 -2.51 50.23 -24.48
C PRO A 331 -1.28 49.54 -25.09
N ASP A 332 -1.53 48.37 -25.71
CA ASP A 332 -0.62 47.44 -26.38
C ASP A 332 0.21 48.03 -27.55
N THR A 333 1.36 47.40 -27.86
CA THR A 333 1.46 46.48 -29.03
C THR A 333 2.81 45.78 -29.23
N VAL A 334 2.72 44.47 -29.50
CA VAL A 334 3.55 43.59 -30.35
C VAL A 334 4.63 44.26 -31.24
N ARG A 335 5.88 43.71 -31.28
CA ARG A 335 6.55 43.18 -32.52
C ARG A 335 7.95 42.53 -32.35
N ARG A 336 8.05 41.32 -32.94
CA ARG A 336 9.21 40.44 -33.30
C ARG A 336 10.61 41.04 -33.61
N GLN A 337 11.63 40.32 -33.12
CA GLN A 337 12.79 39.67 -33.81
C GLN A 337 13.63 40.41 -34.89
N SER A 338 14.96 40.45 -34.68
CA SER A 338 16.06 39.89 -35.54
C SER A 338 17.44 40.27 -34.91
N ARG A 339 18.52 39.47 -34.81
CA ARG A 339 19.15 38.32 -35.52
C ARG A 339 20.39 38.75 -36.35
N SER A 340 21.45 37.93 -36.34
CA SER A 340 22.66 37.96 -37.22
C SER A 340 23.78 39.01 -36.90
N THR A 341 25.09 38.82 -37.18
CA THR A 341 25.88 37.59 -37.52
C THR A 341 27.41 37.75 -37.30
N LEU A 342 28.07 36.65 -36.91
CA LEU A 342 29.41 36.12 -37.27
C LEU A 342 30.49 36.97 -37.99
N GLN A 343 31.72 36.91 -37.46
CA GLN A 343 33.01 36.82 -38.21
C GLN A 343 34.09 36.23 -37.24
N ARG A 344 34.63 35.00 -37.39
CA ARG A 344 35.62 34.44 -38.38
C ARG A 344 37.03 35.04 -38.20
N GLN A 345 38.15 34.32 -38.01
CA GLN A 345 38.56 32.88 -37.88
C GLN A 345 39.83 32.85 -36.94
N ARG A 346 40.61 31.80 -36.58
CA ARG A 346 40.93 30.36 -36.88
C ARG A 346 41.59 29.82 -35.56
N GLY A 347 41.74 28.54 -35.18
CA GLY A 347 41.67 27.21 -35.83
C GLY A 347 43.03 26.45 -35.71
N VAL A 348 43.12 25.15 -36.07
CA VAL A 348 43.94 24.06 -35.44
C VAL A 348 43.14 23.50 -34.26
N GLU A 349 42.46 22.35 -34.35
CA GLU A 349 42.90 20.94 -34.58
C GLU A 349 43.47 20.28 -33.31
N GLU A 350 42.60 19.61 -32.55
CA GLU A 350 42.72 18.20 -32.11
C GLU A 350 41.35 17.72 -31.57
N GLU A 351 41.14 16.40 -31.46
CA GLU A 351 39.84 15.76 -31.19
C GLU A 351 39.81 15.12 -29.79
N GLU A 352 38.89 15.55 -28.92
CA GLU A 352 38.41 14.76 -27.76
C GLU A 352 36.88 14.96 -27.61
N GLU A 353 36.19 13.95 -27.08
CA GLU A 353 34.72 13.81 -27.16
C GLU A 353 34.02 14.39 -25.91
N GLU A 354 33.13 15.39 -26.10
CA GLU A 354 32.18 15.84 -25.06
C GLU A 354 30.83 15.09 -25.22
N GLU A 355 30.73 13.94 -24.56
CA GLU A 355 29.47 13.36 -24.06
C GLU A 355 29.71 13.04 -22.58
N GLY A 356 28.84 13.38 -21.62
CA GLY A 356 27.55 14.03 -21.69
C GLY A 356 26.85 13.71 -20.36
N GLU A 357 26.62 14.71 -19.51
CA GLU A 357 25.99 14.49 -18.19
C GLU A 357 24.49 14.28 -18.38
N GLU A 358 24.06 13.04 -18.64
CA GLU A 358 22.66 12.66 -18.53
C GLU A 358 22.30 12.51 -17.04
N GLU A 359 21.68 13.55 -16.50
CA GLU A 359 20.95 13.48 -15.23
C GLU A 359 19.71 12.58 -15.47
N ASP A 360 19.71 11.37 -14.90
CA ASP A 360 18.53 10.49 -14.87
C ASP A 360 17.42 11.15 -14.04
N GLU A 361 16.61 12.00 -14.68
CA GLU A 361 15.27 12.37 -14.21
C GLU A 361 14.39 11.11 -14.25
N GLU A 362 14.48 10.27 -13.21
CA GLU A 362 13.52 9.17 -13.01
C GLU A 362 12.12 9.77 -12.87
N GLU A 363 11.31 9.64 -13.93
CA GLU A 363 9.94 10.12 -14.00
C GLU A 363 9.14 9.55 -12.81
N ASP A 364 8.50 10.43 -12.02
CA ASP A 364 7.48 10.01 -11.05
C ASP A 364 6.31 9.40 -11.84
N ASP A 365 6.36 8.07 -12.00
CA ASP A 365 5.35 7.23 -12.63
C ASP A 365 4.09 7.22 -11.72
N ASP A 366 3.34 8.33 -11.78
CA ASP A 366 2.07 8.55 -11.10
C ASP A 366 1.05 7.48 -11.57
N ASP A 367 1.05 6.34 -10.88
CA ASP A 367 0.03 5.30 -10.97
C ASP A 367 -1.29 5.81 -10.38
N GLU A 368 -1.89 6.81 -11.05
CA GLU A 368 -3.33 7.10 -11.04
C GLU A 368 -4.07 5.92 -11.69
N GLY A 369 -3.95 4.74 -11.08
CA GLY A 369 -4.50 3.47 -11.52
C GLY A 369 -6.02 3.46 -11.46
N GLU A 370 -6.63 4.09 -12.48
CA GLU A 370 -8.05 4.29 -12.77
C GLU A 370 -8.95 4.46 -11.52
N GLU A 371 -9.39 5.69 -11.25
CA GLU A 371 -10.67 5.89 -10.56
C GLU A 371 -11.81 5.33 -11.44
N ILE A 372 -12.00 4.01 -11.37
CA ILE A 372 -13.25 3.37 -11.73
C ILE A 372 -14.29 3.94 -10.78
N TYR A 373 -15.02 4.93 -11.27
CA TYR A 373 -16.26 5.40 -10.68
C TYR A 373 -17.16 4.18 -10.46
N GLU A 374 -17.25 3.70 -9.21
CA GLU A 374 -18.36 2.87 -8.75
C GLU A 374 -19.61 3.76 -8.75
N SER A 375 -20.15 4.01 -9.95
CA SER A 375 -21.44 4.63 -10.12
C SER A 375 -22.48 3.74 -9.44
N GLU A 376 -23.17 4.29 -8.45
CA GLU A 376 -24.18 3.58 -7.66
C GLU A 376 -25.45 3.33 -8.50
N THR A 377 -25.35 2.50 -9.54
CA THR A 377 -26.50 1.95 -10.26
C THR A 377 -27.12 0.85 -9.41
N GLU A 378 -27.98 1.26 -8.47
CA GLU A 378 -28.90 0.38 -7.74
C GLU A 378 -29.92 -0.26 -8.70
N GLU A 379 -29.52 -1.29 -9.46
CA GLU A 379 -30.49 -2.10 -10.20
C GLU A 379 -30.11 -3.59 -10.29
N GLY A 380 -30.69 -4.39 -9.38
CA GLY A 380 -31.29 -5.65 -9.81
C GLY A 380 -30.46 -6.93 -9.92
N GLN A 381 -29.52 -7.22 -9.00
CA GLN A 381 -29.22 -8.63 -8.66
C GLN A 381 -28.50 -8.85 -7.31
N HIS A 382 -29.28 -9.16 -6.26
CA HIS A 382 -28.74 -9.67 -4.99
C HIS A 382 -28.26 -11.13 -5.14
N SER A 383 -27.10 -11.33 -5.76
CA SER A 383 -26.32 -12.54 -5.54
C SER A 383 -25.93 -12.60 -4.06
N SER A 384 -26.27 -13.69 -3.37
CA SER A 384 -25.94 -13.86 -1.95
C SER A 384 -24.43 -13.91 -1.78
N ARG A 385 -23.83 -12.81 -1.30
CA ARG A 385 -22.37 -12.59 -1.26
C ARG A 385 -21.71 -13.37 -0.11
N GLN A 386 -21.80 -14.70 -0.21
CA GLN A 386 -21.32 -15.66 0.76
C GLN A 386 -19.83 -15.43 1.09
N SER A 387 -19.49 -15.31 2.37
CA SER A 387 -18.12 -14.99 2.80
C SER A 387 -17.11 -16.08 2.40
N TYR A 388 -15.85 -15.68 2.16
CA TYR A 388 -14.78 -16.62 1.79
C TYR A 388 -14.61 -17.74 2.84
N ALA A 389 -14.77 -17.45 4.13
CA ALA A 389 -14.72 -18.46 5.19
C ALA A 389 -15.82 -19.54 5.02
N ALA A 390 -17.04 -19.15 4.63
CA ALA A 390 -18.13 -20.08 4.36
C ALA A 390 -17.89 -20.88 3.06
N GLN A 391 -17.31 -20.26 2.02
CA GLN A 391 -16.92 -20.95 0.78
C GLN A 391 -15.78 -21.97 1.02
N TYR A 392 -14.74 -21.57 1.75
CA TYR A 392 -13.60 -22.43 2.11
C TYR A 392 -14.05 -23.63 2.95
N ALA A 393 -14.91 -23.40 3.94
CA ALA A 393 -15.52 -24.47 4.74
C ALA A 393 -16.36 -25.45 3.90
N GLN A 394 -16.95 -25.02 2.78
CA GLN A 394 -17.61 -25.92 1.82
C GLN A 394 -16.60 -26.68 0.95
N MET A 395 -15.64 -25.99 0.32
CA MET A 395 -14.61 -26.60 -0.55
C MET A 395 -13.82 -27.73 0.13
N HIS A 396 -13.58 -27.61 1.44
CA HIS A 396 -12.85 -28.61 2.22
C HIS A 396 -13.74 -29.66 2.93
N ARG A 397 -15.07 -29.50 2.92
CA ARG A 397 -16.00 -30.56 3.36
C ARG A 397 -16.14 -31.69 2.33
N TRP A 398 -16.02 -31.38 1.04
CA TRP A 398 -16.10 -32.37 -0.07
C TRP A 398 -14.77 -33.08 -0.38
N LYS A 399 -13.80 -33.05 0.54
CA LYS A 399 -12.48 -33.72 0.41
C LYS A 399 -12.21 -34.71 1.55
N LYS A 400 -13.28 -35.29 2.10
CA LYS A 400 -13.32 -36.43 3.02
C LYS A 400 -14.38 -37.41 2.56
#